data_AF-A0A7G9WJK5-F1
#
_entry.id   AF-A0A7G9WJK5-F1
#
_cell.length_a   1.000
_cell.length_b   1.000
_cell.length_c   1.000
_cell.angle_alpha   90.00
_cell.angle_beta   90.00
_cell.angle_gamma   90.00
#
_symmetry.space_group_name_H-M   'P 1'
#
loop_
_entity.id
_entity.type
_entity.pdbx_description
1 polymer ?
#
loop_
_entity_poly.entity_id
_entity_poly.type
_entity_poly.pdbx_seq_one_letter_code
_entity_poly.pdbx_strand_id
1 'polypeptide(L)' 'MSEEQRLVSQRKAVDKYHAKLDDVKVRFKKGSRDAVRAYAVAHGYNSLQDYIKQLVKADSGIEV' A
#
# COMPACT_ATOMS: atom_id res chain seq x y z
N MET A 1 2.32 6.22 34.94
CA MET A 1 2.60 6.13 33.50
C MET A 1 3.44 7.33 33.14
N SER A 2 4.71 7.16 32.74
CA SER A 2 5.55 8.31 32.38
C SER A 2 5.05 8.96 31.08
N GLU A 3 5.32 10.25 30.90
CA GLU A 3 4.91 11.00 29.70
C GLU A 3 5.48 10.39 28.41
N GLU A 4 6.67 9.81 28.47
CA GLU A 4 7.32 9.10 27.37
C GLU A 4 6.52 7.85 26.93
N GLN A 5 5.95 7.10 27.87
CA GLN A 5 5.12 5.93 27.55
C GLN A 5 3.80 6.33 26.88
N ARG A 6 3.23 7.49 27.22
CA ARG A 6 2.04 8.04 26.55
C ARG A 6 2.34 8.44 25.11
N LEU A 7 3.46 9.09 24.85
CA LEU A 7 3.88 9.52 23.50
C LEU A 7 4.12 8.33 22.56
N VAL A 8 4.82 7.29 23.03
CA VAL A 8 5.06 6.08 22.23
C VAL A 8 3.76 5.34 21.91
N SER A 9 2.83 5.30 22.87
CA SER A 9 1.53 4.66 22.68
C SER A 9 0.65 5.41 21.67
N GLN A 10 0.66 6.74 21.70
CA GLN A 10 -0.06 7.57 20.72
C GLN A 10 0.52 7.41 19.31
N ARG A 11 1.85 7.44 19.15
CA ARG A 11 2.50 7.18 17.86
C ARG A 11 2.09 5.83 17.26
N LYS A 12 2.17 4.76 18.05
CA LYS A 12 1.74 3.42 17.60
C LYS A 12 0.26 3.37 17.20
N ALA A 13 -0.61 4.11 17.89
CA ALA A 13 -2.03 4.16 17.55
C ALA A 13 -2.27 4.91 16.22
N VAL A 14 -1.55 6.01 15.99
CA VAL A 14 -1.59 6.78 14.73
C VAL A 14 -1.03 5.95 13.59
N ASP A 15 0.14 5.32 13.74
CA ASP A 15 0.74 4.46 12.71
C ASP A 15 -0.18 3.31 12.33
N LYS A 16 -0.84 2.70 13.34
CA LYS A 16 -1.83 1.63 13.13
C LYS A 16 -3.10 2.13 12.44
N TYR A 17 -3.50 3.39 12.67
CA TYR A 17 -4.64 4.01 12.00
C TYR A 17 -4.32 4.35 10.54
N HIS A 18 -3.15 4.93 10.27
CA HIS A 18 -2.66 5.20 8.92
C HIS A 18 -2.49 3.91 8.10
N ALA A 19 -1.88 2.86 8.69
CA ALA A 19 -1.74 1.56 8.02
C ALA A 19 -3.09 0.92 7.65
N LYS A 20 -4.18 1.23 8.36
CA LYS A 20 -5.53 0.78 8.01
C LYS A 20 -6.15 1.57 6.86
N LEU A 21 -5.80 2.84 6.70
CA LEU A 21 -6.27 3.68 5.60
C LEU A 21 -5.56 3.32 4.29
N ASP A 22 -4.32 2.83 4.37
CA ASP A 22 -3.51 2.46 3.21
C ASP A 22 -3.79 1.04 2.66
N ASP A 23 -4.74 0.28 3.26
CA ASP A 23 -5.06 -1.08 2.80
C ASP A 23 -6.03 -1.06 1.62
N VAL A 24 -5.50 -1.28 0.41
CA VAL A 24 -6.27 -1.34 -0.84
C VAL A 24 -6.53 -2.78 -1.25
N LYS A 25 -7.79 -3.20 -1.24
CA LYS A 25 -8.22 -4.51 -1.75
C LYS A 25 -8.57 -4.44 -3.23
N VAL A 26 -7.73 -5.05 -4.08
CA VAL A 26 -7.97 -5.12 -5.53
C VAL A 26 -8.49 -6.50 -5.93
N ARG A 27 -9.56 -6.53 -6.74
CA ARG A 27 -10.10 -7.77 -7.30
C ARG A 27 -9.57 -7.97 -8.72
N PHE A 28 -8.99 -9.13 -8.96
CA PHE A 28 -8.56 -9.56 -10.29
C PHE A 28 -9.61 -10.47 -10.93
N LYS A 29 -9.69 -10.45 -12.26
CA LYS A 29 -10.41 -11.50 -13.00
C LYS A 29 -9.67 -12.83 -12.78
N LYS A 30 -10.41 -13.94 -12.82
CA LYS A 30 -9.83 -15.28 -12.62
C LYS A 30 -8.70 -15.50 -13.65
N GLY A 31 -7.52 -15.88 -13.17
CA GLY A 31 -6.33 -16.11 -14.01
C GLY A 31 -5.57 -14.86 -14.45
N SER A 32 -6.08 -13.65 -14.22
CA SER A 32 -5.37 -12.43 -14.65
C SER A 32 -4.31 -11.97 -13.65
N ARG A 33 -4.39 -12.42 -12.39
CA ARG A 33 -3.46 -11.99 -11.33
C ARG A 33 -2.00 -12.31 -11.67
N ASP A 34 -1.74 -13.51 -12.18
CA ASP A 34 -0.38 -13.95 -12.49
C ASP A 34 0.19 -13.21 -13.72
N ALA A 35 -0.66 -12.91 -14.71
CA ALA A 35 -0.28 -12.09 -15.85
C ALA A 35 0.11 -10.67 -15.43
N VAL A 36 -0.67 -10.04 -14.55
CA VAL A 36 -0.35 -8.69 -14.03
C VAL A 36 0.92 -8.71 -13.18
N ARG A 37 1.14 -9.79 -12.40
CA ARG A 37 2.38 -9.97 -11.64
C ARG A 37 3.59 -10.10 -12.55
N ALA A 38 3.50 -10.92 -13.60
CA ALA A 38 4.59 -11.11 -14.57
C ALA A 38 4.91 -9.79 -15.29
N TYR A 39 3.89 -9.04 -15.68
CA TYR A 39 4.05 -7.71 -16.27
C TYR A 39 4.78 -6.74 -15.31
N ALA A 40 4.37 -6.69 -14.04
CA ALA A 40 5.00 -5.84 -13.03
C ALA A 40 6.49 -6.15 -12.88
N VAL A 41 6.86 -7.43 -12.77
CA VAL A 41 8.28 -7.84 -12.68
C VAL A 41 9.04 -7.46 -13.95
N ALA A 42 8.45 -7.65 -15.13
CA ALA A 42 9.07 -7.29 -16.41
C ALA A 42 9.35 -5.78 -16.54
N HIS A 43 8.57 -4.94 -15.85
CA HIS A 43 8.72 -3.49 -15.83
C HIS A 43 9.55 -2.98 -14.64
N GLY A 44 10.25 -3.88 -13.93
CA GLY A 44 11.17 -3.50 -12.85
C GLY A 44 10.50 -3.22 -11.51
N TYR A 45 9.23 -3.57 -11.33
CA TYR A 45 8.56 -3.44 -10.04
C TYR A 45 8.95 -4.58 -9.11
N ASN A 46 9.27 -4.23 -7.85
CA ASN A 46 9.64 -5.20 -6.81
C ASN A 46 8.45 -6.10 -6.41
N SER A 47 7.23 -5.57 -6.49
CA SER A 47 6.03 -6.32 -6.16
C SER A 47 4.81 -5.89 -7.00
N LEU A 48 3.83 -6.79 -7.10
CA LEU A 48 2.52 -6.48 -7.69
C LEU A 48 1.83 -5.33 -6.94
N GLN A 49 2.03 -5.23 -5.62
CA GLN A 49 1.45 -4.15 -4.83
C GLN A 49 2.04 -2.78 -5.19
N ASP A 50 3.34 -2.70 -5.42
CA ASP A 50 3.99 -1.43 -5.81
C ASP A 50 3.49 -0.96 -7.16
N TYR A 51 3.34 -1.89 -8.11
CA TYR A 51 2.77 -1.61 -9.41
C TYR A 51 1.32 -1.09 -9.30
N ILE A 52 0.48 -1.75 -8.50
CA ILE A 52 -0.91 -1.31 -8.26
C ILE A 52 -0.94 0.09 -7.64
N LYS A 53 -0.09 0.34 -6.63
CA LYS A 53 -0.01 1.66 -5.97
C LYS A 53 0.37 2.75 -6.98
N GLN A 54 1.32 2.48 -7.87
CA GLN A 54 1.70 3.44 -8.90
C GLN A 54 0.59 3.68 -9.92
N LEU A 55 -0.16 2.64 -10.32
CA LEU A 55 -1.33 2.80 -11.19
C LEU A 55 -2.41 3.67 -10.54
N VAL A 56 -2.72 3.40 -9.25
CA VAL A 56 -3.69 4.21 -8.50
C VAL A 56 -3.21 5.65 -8.36
N LYS A 57 -1.92 5.88 -8.07
CA LYS A 57 -1.32 7.22 -8.03
C LYS A 57 -1.45 7.96 -9.37
N ALA A 58 -1.17 7.28 -10.48
CA ALA A 58 -1.27 7.86 -11.82
C ALA A 58 -2.72 8.20 -12.21
N ASP A 59 -3.68 7.35 -11.86
CA ASP A 59 -5.10 7.53 -12.16
C ASP A 59 -5.76 8.63 -11.31
N SER A 60 -5.34 8.75 -10.04
CA SER A 60 -5.89 9.74 -9.10
C SER A 60 -5.27 11.14 -9.22
N GLY A 61 -4.19 11.31 -10.00
CA GLY A 61 -3.50 12.60 -10.18
C GLY A 61 -2.86 13.15 -8.90
N ILE A 62 -2.69 12.31 -7.86
CA ILE A 62 -2.09 12.69 -6.59
C ILE A 62 -0.57 12.55 -6.71
N GLU A 63 0.13 13.66 -6.92
CA GLU A 63 1.56 13.77 -6.67
C GLU A 63 1.80 13.82 -5.16
N VAL A 64 2.65 12.93 -4.64
CA VAL A 64 3.12 12.94 -3.24
C VAL A 64 4.63 13.15 -3.25
#